data_AF-M2YUH2-F1
#
_entry.id   AF-M2YUH2-F1
#
_cell.length_a   1.000
_cell.length_b   1.000
_cell.length_c   1.000
_cell.angle_alpha   90.00
_cell.angle_beta   90.00
_cell.angle_gamma   90.00
#
_symmetry.space_group_name_H-M   'P 1'
#
loop_
_entity.id
_entity.type
_entity.pdbx_description
1 polymer ?
#
loop_
_entity_poly.entity_id
_entity_poly.type
_entity_poly.pdbx_seq_one_letter_code
_entity_poly.pdbx_strand_id
1 'polypeptide(L)'
;MDGGSLHDHLRTIKTFLDANPYEVVTLLFVNTGPPLSHWFKAYYDTGLDVMSYIPPIYKRYGNMRISDWPTIAEMVASNKRLVTFLSTDAHEDIVPFLLPEFDYVFETDFINDAPDQYRCVPNRPWWIRGYIPDRLSLVNHFLYAQFLGFRYPNATFANTTNSAGFRVGELGEHAVRCRGLYERRPNFFLVDFFQEGDVFE
;
A
#
# COMPACT_ATOMS: atom_id res chain seq x y z
N MET A 1 -2.44 -21.61 5.35
CA MET A 1 -0.98 -21.36 5.31
C MET A 1 -0.65 -20.62 6.60
N ASP A 2 0.33 -21.08 7.36
CA ASP A 2 0.93 -20.24 8.39
C ASP A 2 1.89 -19.31 7.66
N GLY A 3 1.54 -18.03 7.54
CA GLY A 3 2.35 -17.01 6.85
C GLY A 3 3.65 -16.67 7.58
N GLY A 4 3.96 -17.38 8.66
CA GLY A 4 5.07 -17.10 9.56
C GLY A 4 4.70 -16.01 10.57
N SER A 5 5.58 -15.79 11.54
CA SER A 5 5.38 -14.72 12.51
C SER A 5 5.64 -13.35 11.89
N LEU A 6 4.94 -12.32 12.38
CA LEU A 6 5.24 -10.92 12.04
C LEU A 6 6.73 -10.62 12.21
N HIS A 7 7.33 -11.13 13.29
CA HIS A 7 8.73 -10.92 13.61
C HIS A 7 9.67 -11.51 12.55
N ASP A 8 9.43 -12.73 12.06
CA ASP A 8 10.28 -13.35 11.03
C ASP A 8 10.12 -12.66 9.67
N HIS A 9 8.91 -12.21 9.36
CA HIS A 9 8.66 -11.38 8.18
C HIS A 9 9.45 -10.06 8.26
N LEU A 10 9.35 -9.33 9.36
CA LEU A 10 10.08 -8.09 9.59
C LEU A 10 11.61 -8.30 9.60
N ARG A 11 12.11 -9.42 10.13
CA ARG A 11 13.53 -9.77 10.04
C ARG A 11 13.99 -9.93 8.58
N THR A 12 13.15 -10.51 7.73
CA THR A 12 13.43 -10.64 6.30
C THR A 12 13.54 -9.27 5.63
N ILE A 13 12.63 -8.35 5.93
CA ILE A 13 12.68 -6.96 5.45
C ILE A 13 13.94 -6.24 5.94
N LYS A 14 14.29 -6.38 7.23
CA LYS A 14 15.53 -5.81 7.78
C LYS A 14 16.76 -6.28 7.02
N THR A 15 16.84 -7.60 6.80
CA THR A 15 17.96 -8.24 6.10
C THR A 15 18.09 -7.71 4.67
N PHE A 16 16.96 -7.54 3.98
CA PHE A 16 16.91 -6.93 2.65
C PHE A 16 17.38 -5.48 2.66
N LEU A 17 16.87 -4.64 3.57
CA LEU A 17 17.25 -3.22 3.64
C LEU A 17 18.72 -3.03 4.02
N ASP A 18 19.30 -3.92 4.81
CA ASP A 18 20.75 -3.89 5.14
C ASP A 18 21.62 -4.25 3.94
N ALA A 19 21.21 -5.27 3.18
CA ALA A 19 21.93 -5.69 1.98
C ALA A 19 21.77 -4.69 0.82
N ASN A 20 20.69 -3.90 0.82
CA ASN A 20 20.34 -2.99 -0.27
C ASN A 20 20.18 -1.55 0.26
N PRO A 21 21.27 -0.78 0.39
CA PRO A 21 21.26 0.52 1.09
C PRO A 21 20.50 1.63 0.35
N TYR A 22 20.22 1.46 -0.94
CA TYR A 22 19.50 2.43 -1.77
C TYR A 22 18.02 2.12 -1.93
N GLU A 23 17.55 0.98 -1.40
CA GLU A 23 16.17 0.55 -1.54
C GLU A 23 15.29 1.13 -0.44
N VAL A 24 14.04 1.41 -0.80
CA VAL A 24 12.99 1.86 0.11
C VAL A 24 11.85 0.86 0.06
N VAL A 25 11.34 0.47 1.22
CA VAL A 25 10.25 -0.50 1.36
C VAL A 25 9.05 0.19 1.98
N THR A 26 7.86 -0.08 1.42
CA THR A 26 6.57 0.27 2.05
C THR A 26 5.85 -1.03 2.41
N LEU A 27 5.38 -1.13 3.65
CA LEU A 27 4.57 -2.23 4.14
C LEU A 27 3.16 -1.71 4.41
N LEU A 28 2.14 -2.40 3.90
CA LEU A 28 0.75 -2.18 4.24
C LEU A 28 0.22 -3.46 4.87
N PHE A 29 -0.19 -3.39 6.14
CA PHE A 29 -0.80 -4.51 6.83
C PHE A 29 -2.31 -4.30 6.93
N VAL A 30 -3.07 -5.20 6.30
CA VAL A 30 -4.49 -5.39 6.60
C VAL A 30 -4.57 -6.22 7.88
N ASN A 31 -4.64 -5.54 9.02
CA ASN A 31 -4.51 -6.17 10.33
C ASN A 31 -5.83 -6.32 11.06
N THR A 32 -6.01 -7.47 11.71
CA THR A 32 -7.01 -7.72 12.75
C THR A 32 -6.37 -8.56 13.85
N GLY A 33 -6.56 -8.20 15.12
CA GLY A 33 -6.27 -9.09 16.26
C GLY A 33 -5.11 -8.71 17.18
N PRO A 34 -3.83 -8.64 16.75
CA PRO A 34 -2.72 -8.52 17.69
C PRO A 34 -2.68 -7.14 18.36
N PRO A 35 -2.48 -7.06 19.69
CA PRO A 35 -2.30 -5.80 20.39
C PRO A 35 -1.12 -5.01 19.82
N LEU A 36 -1.19 -3.68 19.89
CA LEU A 36 -0.12 -2.77 19.43
C LEU A 36 1.25 -3.12 20.03
N SER A 37 1.28 -3.71 21.24
CA SER A 37 2.51 -4.18 21.87
C SER A 37 3.26 -5.26 21.13
N HIS A 38 2.56 -6.15 20.42
CA HIS A 38 3.20 -7.17 19.61
C HIS A 38 3.87 -6.54 18.38
N TRP A 39 3.24 -5.51 17.80
CA TRP A 39 3.80 -4.76 16.68
C TRP A 39 5.08 -4.04 17.07
N PHE A 40 5.04 -3.14 18.07
CA PHE A 40 6.24 -2.37 18.40
C PHE A 40 7.38 -3.28 18.88
N LYS A 41 7.08 -4.37 19.60
CA LYS A 41 8.09 -5.33 20.02
C LYS A 41 8.81 -5.94 18.81
N ALA A 42 8.07 -6.35 17.77
CA ALA A 42 8.67 -6.94 16.59
C ALA A 42 9.54 -5.94 15.80
N TYR A 43 9.15 -4.66 15.75
CA TYR A 43 9.96 -3.60 15.14
C TYR A 43 11.24 -3.32 15.93
N TYR A 44 11.17 -3.23 17.26
CA TYR A 44 12.35 -3.04 18.12
C TYR A 44 13.31 -4.23 18.06
N ASP A 45 12.79 -5.46 18.14
CA ASP A 45 13.61 -6.67 18.10
C ASP A 45 14.38 -6.82 16.78
N THR A 46 13.82 -6.31 15.67
CA THR A 46 14.45 -6.34 14.34
C THR A 46 15.27 -5.08 14.03
N GLY A 47 15.17 -4.03 14.85
CA GLY A 47 15.79 -2.73 14.60
C GLY A 47 15.21 -2.02 13.38
N LEU A 48 13.97 -2.32 12.99
CA LEU A 48 13.29 -1.61 11.92
C LEU A 48 12.70 -0.28 12.38
N ASP A 49 12.42 -0.12 13.66
CA ASP A 49 11.97 1.14 14.27
C ASP A 49 12.91 2.31 13.94
N VAL A 50 14.22 2.07 13.92
CA VAL A 50 15.22 3.10 13.59
C VAL A 50 15.29 3.42 12.09
N MET A 51 14.84 2.51 11.22
CA MET A 51 14.80 2.70 9.76
C MET A 51 13.43 3.22 9.27
N SER A 52 12.41 3.16 10.12
CA SER A 52 11.08 3.65 9.77
C SER A 52 11.01 5.16 9.70
N TYR A 53 10.34 5.66 8.66
CA TYR A 53 9.94 7.05 8.52
C TYR A 53 8.90 7.40 9.59
N ILE A 54 9.10 8.55 10.22
CA ILE A 54 8.21 9.11 11.22
C ILE A 54 7.82 10.52 10.74
N PRO A 55 6.54 10.79 10.45
CA PRO A 55 6.10 12.12 10.07
C PRO A 55 6.37 13.13 11.19
N PRO A 56 6.76 14.38 10.85
CA PRO A 56 6.82 15.47 11.82
C PRO A 56 5.50 15.62 12.55
N ILE A 57 5.52 15.93 13.86
CA ILE A 57 4.31 15.98 14.71
C ILE A 57 3.19 16.83 14.10
N TYR A 58 3.53 17.99 13.53
CA TYR A 58 2.56 18.91 12.93
C TYR A 58 1.97 18.42 11.58
N LYS A 59 2.48 17.31 11.03
CA LYS A 59 2.00 16.63 9.82
C LYS A 59 1.25 15.33 10.13
N ARG A 60 1.22 14.88 11.39
CA ARG A 60 0.50 13.65 11.78
C ARG A 60 -1.02 13.81 11.73
N TYR A 61 -1.75 12.72 11.93
CA TYR A 61 -3.22 12.71 12.05
C TYR A 61 -3.91 13.28 10.81
N GLY A 62 -3.45 12.85 9.63
CA GLY A 62 -4.03 13.22 8.34
C GLY A 62 -3.73 14.64 7.84
N ASN A 63 -2.79 15.36 8.47
CA ASN A 63 -2.33 16.69 8.05
C ASN A 63 -1.22 16.64 6.99
N MET A 64 -0.62 15.47 6.75
CA MET A 64 0.41 15.28 5.74
C MET A 64 -0.20 15.25 4.34
N ARG A 65 0.34 16.08 3.46
CA ARG A 65 -0.03 16.16 2.05
C ARG A 65 0.92 15.35 1.18
N ILE A 66 0.56 15.10 -0.08
CA ILE A 66 1.44 14.35 -0.97
C ILE A 66 2.82 15.03 -1.12
N SER A 67 2.84 16.36 -1.18
CA SER A 67 4.05 17.16 -1.36
C SER A 67 4.95 17.21 -0.12
N ASP A 68 4.45 16.74 1.03
CA ASP A 68 5.20 16.73 2.29
C ASP A 68 6.05 15.46 2.45
N TRP A 69 5.81 14.43 1.63
CA TRP A 69 6.59 13.20 1.66
C TRP A 69 8.03 13.48 1.22
N PRO A 70 9.03 12.93 1.94
CA PRO A 70 10.40 13.00 1.48
C PRO A 70 10.54 12.28 0.13
N THR A 71 11.47 12.77 -0.69
CA THR A 71 11.89 12.04 -1.88
C THR A 71 12.59 10.74 -1.50
N ILE A 72 12.63 9.77 -2.42
CA ILE A 72 13.39 8.52 -2.22
C ILE A 72 14.86 8.82 -1.87
N ALA A 73 15.47 9.82 -2.53
CA ALA A 73 16.84 10.23 -2.24
C ALA A 73 17.03 10.72 -0.80
N GLU A 74 16.09 11.50 -0.26
CA GLU A 74 16.12 11.97 1.15
C GLU A 74 15.89 10.83 2.13
N MET A 75 14.98 9.90 1.82
CA MET A 75 14.75 8.69 2.63
C MET A 75 16.02 7.83 2.70
N VAL A 76 16.71 7.66 1.57
CA VAL A 76 17.99 6.95 1.49
C VAL A 76 19.07 7.67 2.30
N ALA A 77 19.25 8.98 2.09
CA ALA A 77 20.28 9.76 2.76
C ALA A 77 20.11 9.79 4.29
N SER A 78 18.87 9.78 4.78
CA SER A 78 18.55 9.76 6.21
C SER A 78 18.43 8.35 6.81
N ASN A 79 18.58 7.30 6.00
CA ASN A 79 18.30 5.90 6.34
C ASN A 79 16.87 5.67 6.91
N LYS A 80 15.92 6.55 6.59
CA LYS A 80 14.49 6.41 6.91
C LYS A 80 13.75 5.75 5.74
N ARG A 81 14.13 4.51 5.45
CA ARG A 81 13.80 3.77 4.22
C ARG A 81 12.66 2.77 4.36
N LEU A 82 11.98 2.74 5.50
CA LEU A 82 10.79 1.92 5.72
C LEU A 82 9.57 2.81 6.00
N VAL A 83 8.44 2.57 5.33
CA VAL A 83 7.14 3.18 5.69
C VAL A 83 6.17 2.04 5.99
N THR A 84 5.51 2.09 7.14
CA THR A 84 4.53 1.07 7.51
C THR A 84 3.17 1.68 7.75
N PHE A 85 2.17 1.17 7.03
CA PHE A 85 0.77 1.46 7.25
C PHE A 85 0.06 0.27 7.93
N LEU A 86 -0.78 0.56 8.92
CA LEU A 86 -1.75 -0.38 9.48
C LEU A 86 -3.16 0.08 9.12
N SER A 87 -4.00 -0.84 8.65
CA SER A 87 -5.38 -0.54 8.27
C SER A 87 -6.27 -0.22 9.49
N THR A 88 -5.93 -0.74 10.67
CA THR A 88 -6.64 -0.47 11.94
C THR A 88 -5.68 -0.35 13.11
N ASP A 89 -6.14 0.26 14.21
CA ASP A 89 -5.47 0.26 15.53
C ASP A 89 -4.02 0.78 15.54
N ALA A 90 -3.68 1.67 14.60
CA ALA A 90 -2.46 2.47 14.65
C ALA A 90 -2.63 3.65 15.62
N HIS A 91 -1.66 3.86 16.48
CA HIS A 91 -1.65 4.95 17.46
C HIS A 91 -0.29 5.66 17.41
N GLU A 92 -0.20 6.73 16.61
CA GLU A 92 1.07 7.44 16.35
C GLU A 92 1.62 8.22 17.56
N ASP A 93 0.80 8.48 18.56
CA ASP A 93 1.19 9.04 19.85
C ASP A 93 1.98 8.04 20.70
N ILE A 94 1.73 6.74 20.50
CA ILE A 94 2.39 5.63 21.22
C ILE A 94 3.50 5.02 20.37
N VAL A 95 3.22 4.74 19.09
CA VAL A 95 4.12 4.08 18.14
C VAL A 95 4.20 4.91 16.85
N PRO A 96 5.06 5.94 16.81
CA PRO A 96 5.04 6.98 15.77
C PRO A 96 5.49 6.52 14.38
N PHE A 97 6.01 5.29 14.27
CA PHE A 97 6.45 4.69 13.01
C PHE A 97 5.44 3.69 12.40
N LEU A 98 4.31 3.46 13.08
CA LEU A 98 3.19 2.67 12.55
C LEU A 98 2.06 3.63 12.20
N LEU A 99 1.90 3.91 10.92
CA LEU A 99 1.01 4.95 10.43
C LEU A 99 -0.40 4.40 10.21
N PRO A 100 -1.47 5.05 10.70
CA PRO A 100 -2.84 4.76 10.30
C PRO A 100 -2.98 4.96 8.79
N GLU A 101 -3.24 3.88 8.05
CA GLU A 101 -3.31 3.88 6.58
C GLU A 101 -4.16 5.05 6.06
N PHE A 102 -5.40 5.16 6.55
CA PHE A 102 -6.38 6.10 6.03
C PHE A 102 -6.18 7.55 6.44
N ASP A 103 -5.16 7.86 7.25
CA ASP A 103 -4.71 9.23 7.47
C ASP A 103 -3.78 9.71 6.34
N TYR A 104 -3.05 8.79 5.70
CA TYR A 104 -2.01 9.10 4.72
C TYR A 104 -2.29 8.60 3.30
N VAL A 105 -3.17 7.61 3.17
CA VAL A 105 -3.50 6.92 1.94
C VAL A 105 -5.01 6.98 1.72
N PHE A 106 -5.43 7.18 0.47
CA PHE A 106 -6.76 6.81 0.02
C PHE A 106 -6.65 5.67 -0.97
N GLU A 107 -7.70 4.87 -1.09
CA GLU A 107 -7.73 3.78 -2.06
C GLU A 107 -9.04 3.70 -2.84
N THR A 108 -8.96 3.05 -3.99
CA THR A 108 -10.09 2.81 -4.90
C THR A 108 -10.93 1.61 -4.44
N ASP A 109 -12.02 1.32 -5.15
CA ASP A 109 -12.87 0.17 -4.83
C ASP A 109 -12.09 -1.15 -4.86
N PHE A 110 -12.28 -1.97 -3.83
CA PHE A 110 -11.63 -3.27 -3.67
C PHE A 110 -12.56 -4.43 -4.04
N ILE A 111 -13.83 -4.14 -4.40
CA ILE A 111 -14.77 -5.15 -4.92
C ILE A 111 -14.84 -5.03 -6.44
N ASN A 112 -14.02 -5.83 -7.13
CA ASN A 112 -13.93 -5.85 -8.59
C ASN A 112 -14.33 -7.24 -9.12
N ASP A 113 -15.59 -7.39 -9.53
CA ASP A 113 -16.16 -8.63 -10.07
C ASP A 113 -16.12 -8.69 -11.61
N ALA A 114 -15.86 -7.57 -12.28
CA ALA A 114 -15.70 -7.49 -13.74
C ALA A 114 -14.59 -6.50 -14.15
N PRO A 115 -13.90 -6.73 -15.28
CA PRO A 115 -12.77 -5.89 -15.69
C PRO A 115 -13.10 -4.41 -15.96
N ASP A 116 -14.36 -4.08 -16.23
CA ASP A 116 -14.84 -2.71 -16.45
C ASP A 116 -15.23 -1.97 -15.15
N GLN A 117 -15.11 -2.65 -14.00
CA GLN A 117 -15.45 -2.08 -12.70
C GLN A 117 -14.31 -1.29 -12.06
N TYR A 118 -13.07 -1.39 -12.56
CA TYR A 118 -11.95 -0.61 -12.06
C TYR A 118 -12.26 0.90 -12.06
N ARG A 119 -12.29 1.49 -10.86
CA ARG A 119 -12.58 2.91 -10.63
C ARG A 119 -11.34 3.62 -10.10
N CYS A 120 -11.18 4.88 -10.48
CA CYS A 120 -10.15 5.76 -9.92
C CYS A 120 -10.69 6.65 -8.79
N VAL A 121 -11.98 6.66 -8.50
CA VAL A 121 -12.50 7.51 -7.41
C VAL A 121 -12.18 6.88 -6.05
N PRO A 122 -11.88 7.68 -5.01
CA PRO A 122 -11.68 7.15 -3.67
C PRO A 122 -12.91 6.39 -3.18
N ASN A 123 -12.68 5.23 -2.58
CA ASN A 123 -13.65 4.39 -1.89
C ASN A 123 -13.36 4.33 -0.39
N ARG A 124 -12.08 4.18 -0.02
CA ARG A 124 -11.64 4.22 1.38
C ARG A 124 -10.62 5.35 1.64
N PRO A 125 -10.66 5.96 2.83
CA PRO A 125 -11.70 5.75 3.86
C PRO A 125 -13.08 6.25 3.43
N TRP A 126 -14.14 5.60 3.92
CA TRP A 126 -15.52 5.74 3.44
C TRP A 126 -16.13 7.14 3.61
N TRP A 127 -15.51 8.00 4.43
CA TRP A 127 -15.87 9.41 4.63
C TRP A 127 -15.28 10.34 3.57
N ILE A 128 -14.35 9.89 2.74
CA ILE A 128 -13.83 10.65 1.59
C ILE A 128 -14.69 10.34 0.37
N ARG A 129 -15.44 11.33 -0.12
CA ARG A 129 -16.29 11.20 -1.32
C ARG A 129 -16.32 12.49 -2.12
N GLY A 130 -16.33 12.36 -3.44
CA GLY A 130 -16.57 13.48 -4.37
C GLY A 130 -15.37 14.39 -4.66
N TYR A 131 -14.16 14.04 -4.21
CA TYR A 131 -12.92 14.74 -4.55
C TYR A 131 -11.73 13.76 -4.48
N ILE A 132 -10.59 14.15 -5.05
CA ILE A 132 -9.32 13.40 -4.92
C ILE A 132 -8.53 14.00 -3.75
N PRO A 133 -8.27 13.23 -2.66
CA PRO A 133 -7.50 13.72 -1.53
C PRO A 133 -6.07 14.06 -1.90
N ASP A 134 -5.51 15.06 -1.23
CA ASP A 134 -4.09 15.36 -1.34
C ASP A 134 -3.24 14.42 -0.49
N ARG A 135 -3.37 13.11 -0.74
CA ARG A 135 -2.75 12.00 0.00
C ARG A 135 -2.15 10.97 -0.96
N LEU A 136 -1.35 10.04 -0.46
CA LEU A 136 -0.90 8.91 -1.27
C LEU A 136 -2.10 8.12 -1.78
N SER A 137 -1.96 7.51 -2.95
CA SER A 137 -3.02 6.76 -3.63
C SER A 137 -2.65 5.29 -3.74
N LEU A 138 -3.56 4.40 -3.32
CA LEU A 138 -3.49 2.97 -3.55
C LEU A 138 -4.61 2.56 -4.51
N VAL A 139 -4.23 2.10 -5.70
CA VAL A 139 -5.19 1.67 -6.72
C VAL A 139 -5.34 0.15 -6.64
N ASN A 140 -6.52 -0.29 -6.19
CA ASN A 140 -6.91 -1.68 -6.19
C ASN A 140 -7.17 -2.14 -7.63
N HIS A 141 -6.35 -3.06 -8.14
CA HIS A 141 -6.38 -3.58 -9.50
C HIS A 141 -6.17 -5.10 -9.51
N PHE A 142 -7.16 -5.80 -8.97
CA PHE A 142 -7.26 -7.26 -9.00
C PHE A 142 -8.68 -7.65 -9.35
N LEU A 143 -8.90 -8.84 -9.88
CA LEU A 143 -10.21 -9.31 -10.33
C LEU A 143 -10.64 -10.52 -9.50
N TYR A 144 -11.88 -10.51 -9.03
CA TYR A 144 -12.47 -11.68 -8.40
C TYR A 144 -13.10 -12.62 -9.42
N ALA A 145 -12.87 -13.91 -9.23
CA ALA A 145 -13.74 -14.97 -9.72
C ALA A 145 -14.75 -15.32 -8.63
N GLN A 146 -15.88 -15.89 -9.03
CA GLN A 146 -16.95 -16.26 -8.10
C GLN A 146 -17.27 -17.75 -8.21
N PHE A 147 -17.45 -18.38 -7.05
CA PHE A 147 -17.95 -19.75 -6.96
C PHE A 147 -18.90 -19.86 -5.77
N LEU A 148 -20.16 -20.22 -6.02
CA LEU A 148 -21.20 -20.36 -4.98
C LEU A 148 -21.32 -19.14 -4.06
N GLY A 149 -21.16 -17.92 -4.59
CA GLY A 149 -21.23 -16.66 -3.84
C GLY A 149 -19.95 -16.26 -3.10
N PHE A 150 -18.91 -17.11 -3.12
CA PHE A 150 -17.60 -16.77 -2.59
C PHE A 150 -16.73 -16.12 -3.68
N ARG A 151 -16.03 -15.04 -3.30
CA ARG A 151 -15.02 -14.39 -4.13
C ARG A 151 -13.63 -14.97 -3.84
N TYR A 152 -12.84 -15.15 -4.88
CA TYR A 152 -11.43 -15.53 -4.79
C TYR A 152 -10.65 -14.90 -5.95
N PRO A 153 -9.33 -14.70 -5.82
CA PRO A 153 -8.50 -14.13 -6.89
C PRO A 153 -8.65 -14.89 -8.23
N ASN A 154 -8.95 -14.17 -9.30
CA ASN A 154 -9.17 -14.74 -10.63
C ASN A 154 -7.85 -15.08 -11.34
N ALA A 155 -7.26 -16.22 -10.99
CA ALA A 155 -5.98 -16.65 -11.55
C ALA A 155 -6.01 -16.84 -13.08
N THR A 156 -7.14 -17.27 -13.65
CA THR A 156 -7.24 -17.52 -15.11
C THR A 156 -7.28 -16.25 -15.94
N PHE A 157 -7.58 -15.10 -15.32
CA PHE A 157 -7.59 -13.79 -15.98
C PHE A 157 -6.37 -12.93 -15.61
N ALA A 158 -5.47 -13.42 -14.74
CA ALA A 158 -4.36 -12.66 -14.19
C ALA A 158 -3.46 -12.03 -15.27
N ASN A 159 -3.13 -12.76 -16.34
CA ASN A 159 -2.31 -12.24 -17.43
C ASN A 159 -2.95 -11.03 -18.15
N THR A 160 -4.28 -10.98 -18.23
CA THR A 160 -4.99 -9.83 -18.82
C THR A 160 -5.09 -8.70 -17.81
N THR A 161 -5.51 -8.97 -16.56
CA THR A 161 -5.58 -7.96 -15.50
C THR A 161 -4.25 -7.22 -15.40
N ASN A 162 -3.17 -7.97 -15.27
CA ASN A 162 -1.84 -7.41 -15.02
C ASN A 162 -1.10 -6.93 -16.28
N SER A 163 -1.74 -6.91 -17.46
CA SER A 163 -1.07 -6.47 -18.68
C SER A 163 -0.84 -4.95 -18.71
N ALA A 164 0.31 -4.53 -19.25
CA ALA A 164 0.64 -3.12 -19.46
C ALA A 164 -0.14 -2.46 -20.63
N GLY A 165 -1.06 -3.21 -21.25
CA GLY A 165 -1.87 -2.73 -22.36
C GLY A 165 -2.92 -1.67 -21.98
N PHE A 166 -3.62 -1.17 -23.01
CA PHE A 166 -4.59 -0.07 -22.90
C PHE A 166 -6.03 -0.49 -23.16
N ARG A 167 -6.34 -1.79 -23.05
CA ARG A 167 -7.71 -2.30 -23.17
C ARG A 167 -8.39 -2.29 -21.81
N VAL A 168 -9.73 -2.29 -21.82
CA VAL A 168 -10.54 -2.35 -20.60
C VAL A 168 -10.15 -3.56 -19.77
N GLY A 169 -9.84 -3.31 -18.50
CA GLY A 169 -9.44 -4.34 -17.55
C GLY A 169 -7.94 -4.53 -17.38
N GLU A 170 -7.11 -3.93 -18.23
CA GLU A 170 -5.66 -4.03 -18.15
C GLU A 170 -5.10 -2.95 -17.21
N LEU A 171 -3.99 -3.27 -16.54
CA LEU A 171 -3.32 -2.39 -15.58
C LEU A 171 -2.88 -1.07 -16.22
N GLY A 172 -2.35 -1.12 -17.44
CA GLY A 172 -1.91 0.08 -18.18
C GLY A 172 -3.05 1.08 -18.45
N GLU A 173 -4.22 0.58 -18.87
CA GLU A 173 -5.44 1.39 -19.05
C GLU A 173 -5.83 2.07 -17.74
N HIS A 174 -5.94 1.29 -16.67
CA HIS A 174 -6.39 1.79 -15.37
C HIS A 174 -5.40 2.84 -14.83
N ALA A 175 -4.10 2.59 -14.98
CA ALA A 175 -3.05 3.51 -14.55
C ALA A 175 -3.11 4.85 -15.28
N VAL A 176 -3.28 4.86 -16.60
CA VAL A 176 -3.40 6.10 -17.39
C VAL A 176 -4.66 6.87 -17.02
N ARG A 177 -5.79 6.18 -16.85
CA ARG A 177 -7.06 6.80 -16.45
C ARG A 177 -6.96 7.44 -15.07
N CYS A 178 -6.39 6.75 -14.09
CA CYS A 178 -6.22 7.30 -12.74
C CYS A 178 -5.20 8.44 -12.71
N ARG A 179 -4.11 8.35 -13.48
CA ARG A 179 -3.18 9.45 -13.64
C ARG A 179 -3.86 10.72 -14.18
N GLY A 180 -4.76 10.56 -15.14
CA GLY A 180 -5.55 11.67 -15.69
C GLY A 180 -6.44 12.33 -14.64
N LEU A 181 -7.14 11.53 -13.84
CA LEU A 181 -8.05 12.04 -12.80
C LEU A 181 -7.30 12.67 -11.61
N TYR A 182 -6.16 12.11 -11.21
CA TYR A 182 -5.39 12.59 -10.06
C TYR A 182 -4.46 13.76 -10.41
N GLU A 183 -4.26 14.03 -11.70
CA GLU A 183 -3.25 14.96 -12.24
C GLU A 183 -1.81 14.62 -11.76
N ARG A 184 -1.60 13.37 -11.35
CA ARG A 184 -0.33 12.80 -10.88
C ARG A 184 -0.36 11.29 -11.00
N ARG A 185 0.81 10.64 -11.01
CA ARG A 185 0.87 9.17 -11.04
C ARG A 185 0.29 8.60 -9.74
N PRO A 186 -0.44 7.48 -9.79
CA PRO A 186 -0.76 6.72 -8.59
C PRO A 186 0.52 6.32 -7.84
N ASN A 187 0.45 6.22 -6.51
CA ASN A 187 1.61 5.88 -5.68
C ASN A 187 1.81 4.36 -5.60
N PHE A 188 0.71 3.62 -5.46
CA PHE A 188 0.71 2.17 -5.31
C PHE A 188 -0.38 1.55 -6.19
N PHE A 189 -0.08 0.36 -6.72
CA PHE A 189 -1.08 -0.55 -7.28
C PHE A 189 -1.08 -1.82 -6.45
N LEU A 190 -2.28 -2.28 -6.07
CA LEU A 190 -2.45 -3.59 -5.47
C LEU A 190 -2.98 -4.55 -6.53
N VAL A 191 -2.20 -5.60 -6.81
CA VAL A 191 -2.53 -6.62 -7.81
C VAL A 191 -2.41 -8.01 -7.19
N ASP A 192 -3.21 -8.95 -7.70
CA ASP A 192 -3.03 -10.38 -7.43
C ASP A 192 -2.07 -10.95 -8.49
N PHE A 193 -1.34 -12.02 -8.13
CA PHE A 193 -0.46 -12.75 -9.05
C PHE A 193 0.55 -11.84 -9.78
N PHE A 194 1.29 -11.01 -9.04
CA PHE A 194 2.20 -9.99 -9.61
C PHE A 194 3.26 -10.52 -10.60
N GLN A 195 3.45 -11.84 -10.68
CA GLN A 195 4.37 -12.51 -11.62
C GLN A 195 3.73 -12.83 -12.98
N GLU A 196 2.41 -12.69 -13.10
CA GLU A 196 1.64 -12.89 -14.33
C GLU A 196 1.40 -11.55 -15.02
N GLY A 197 1.43 -11.53 -16.35
CA GLY A 197 1.33 -10.31 -17.15
C GLY A 197 2.60 -9.46 -17.10
N ASP A 198 2.42 -8.14 -17.15
CA ASP A 198 3.50 -7.17 -17.41
C ASP A 198 3.54 -6.10 -16.31
N VAL A 199 3.35 -6.48 -15.03
CA VAL A 199 3.17 -5.55 -13.89
C VAL A 199 4.29 -4.50 -13.75
N PHE A 200 5.52 -4.87 -14.15
CA PHE A 200 6.71 -4.04 -13.99
C PHE A 200 7.18 -3.38 -15.31
N GLU A 201 6.41 -3.51 -16.41
CA GLU A 201 6.74 -2.89 -17.72
C GLU A 201 6.14 -1.49 -17.91
#